data_AF-A0A7R9ZDI6-F1
#
_entry.id   AF-A0A7R9ZDI6-F1
#
_cell.length_a   1.000
_cell.length_b   1.000
_cell.length_c   1.000
_cell.angle_alpha   90.00
_cell.angle_beta   90.00
_cell.angle_gamma   90.00
#
_symmetry.space_group_name_H-M   'P 1'
#
loop_
_entity.id
_entity.type
_entity.pdbx_description
1 polymer ?
#
loop_
_entity_poly.entity_id
_entity_poly.type
_entity_poly.pdbx_seq_one_letter_code
_entity_poly.pdbx_strand_id
1 'polypeptide(L)'
;NIVVKGMHGEDFSRSSSNLEDTLSHLNSGGGSVASRAEEIRTFIESLPDKYGNPLLTFKSKVHKAENSWDPDIILIGDGALEFQLSYCNLGDKSAEFEFAFMFAKLLVEREGLPELSPDESNTRRHMRWELMETVLGAYFLAHEYGGGFEGTDCCILHHTAYAWGDCNEASGVETGHGDPEQRECAAIYGVNLATRPHLKHAILDPKMIQVLFDNYFEDILAKDPSMCYHDPNHNMEPKVMPCTQSSCPMI
;
A
#
# COMPACT_ATOMS: atom_id res chain seq x y z
N ASN A 1 9.61 16.67 7.67
CA ASN A 1 8.26 17.28 7.74
C ASN A 1 7.43 16.56 6.71
N ILE A 2 6.23 16.07 7.04
CA ILE A 2 5.38 15.34 6.10
C ILE A 2 4.08 16.11 5.95
N VAL A 3 3.66 16.34 4.71
CA VAL A 3 2.39 16.98 4.37
C VAL A 3 1.49 15.95 3.71
N VAL A 4 0.30 15.74 4.27
CA VAL A 4 -0.74 14.89 3.67
C VAL A 4 -1.68 15.78 2.87
N LYS A 5 -1.95 15.42 1.62
CA LYS A 5 -2.92 16.12 0.76
C LYS A 5 -3.93 15.13 0.19
N GLY A 6 -5.18 15.55 0.12
CA GLY A 6 -6.19 14.87 -0.69
C GLY A 6 -5.96 15.15 -2.17
N MET A 7 -6.28 14.18 -3.01
CA MET A 7 -6.40 14.32 -4.45
C MET A 7 -7.86 14.07 -4.81
N HIS A 8 -8.55 15.16 -5.16
CA HIS A 8 -9.98 15.15 -5.46
C HIS A 8 -10.16 15.24 -6.98
N GLY A 9 -11.12 14.51 -7.55
CA GLY A 9 -11.36 14.58 -9.00
C GLY A 9 -11.81 15.99 -9.45
N GLU A 10 -12.44 16.76 -8.55
CA GLU A 10 -12.75 18.18 -8.79
C GLU A 10 -11.51 19.07 -8.99
N ASP A 11 -10.32 18.65 -8.52
CA ASP A 11 -9.10 19.46 -8.71
C ASP A 11 -8.73 19.56 -10.20
N PHE A 12 -9.17 18.59 -11.02
CA PHE A 12 -9.03 18.62 -12.48
C PHE A 12 -9.94 19.66 -13.17
N SER A 13 -10.98 20.16 -12.48
CA SER A 13 -11.96 21.10 -13.05
C SER A 13 -11.65 22.58 -12.76
N ARG A 14 -10.80 22.88 -11.76
CA ARG A 14 -10.71 24.23 -11.17
C ARG A 14 -9.76 25.21 -11.89
N SER A 15 -8.68 24.74 -12.50
CA SER A 15 -7.79 25.55 -13.36
C SER A 15 -6.79 24.68 -14.14
N SER A 16 -6.14 25.26 -15.16
CA SER A 16 -5.05 24.57 -15.88
C SER A 16 -3.85 24.32 -14.98
N SER A 17 -3.58 25.24 -14.05
CA SER A 17 -2.48 25.12 -13.09
C SER A 17 -2.67 23.97 -12.09
N ASN A 18 -3.90 23.73 -11.59
CA ASN A 18 -4.16 22.64 -10.64
C ASN A 18 -4.10 21.26 -11.32
N LEU A 19 -4.59 21.20 -12.55
CA LEU A 19 -4.48 20.03 -13.41
C LEU A 19 -3.01 19.75 -13.75
N GLU A 20 -2.22 20.78 -14.08
CA GLU A 20 -0.78 20.68 -14.31
C GLU A 20 -0.02 20.23 -13.06
N ASP A 21 -0.29 20.80 -11.89
CA ASP A 21 0.33 20.39 -10.62
C ASP A 21 0.00 18.92 -10.29
N THR A 22 -1.28 18.54 -10.33
CA THR A 22 -1.72 17.17 -10.06
C THR A 22 -1.10 16.18 -11.05
N LEU A 23 -1.11 16.50 -12.34
CA LEU A 23 -0.53 15.66 -13.38
C LEU A 23 1.00 15.65 -13.36
N SER A 24 1.67 16.71 -12.90
CA SER A 24 3.13 16.75 -12.71
C SER A 24 3.56 15.81 -11.58
N HIS A 25 2.74 15.72 -10.52
CA HIS A 25 2.96 14.75 -9.46
C HIS A 25 2.63 13.33 -9.90
N LEU A 26 1.69 13.12 -10.83
CA LEU A 26 1.33 11.79 -11.34
C LEU A 26 2.29 11.28 -12.43
N ASN A 27 2.73 12.13 -13.36
CA ASN A 27 3.55 11.77 -14.52
C ASN A 27 5.00 12.24 -14.36
N SER A 28 5.91 11.30 -14.10
CA SER A 28 7.36 11.55 -14.11
C SER A 28 7.96 11.75 -15.52
N GLY A 29 7.14 11.78 -16.57
CA GLY A 29 7.56 11.82 -17.98
C GLY A 29 7.46 13.23 -18.56
N GLY A 30 8.60 13.79 -18.99
CA GLY A 30 8.80 15.18 -19.40
C GLY A 30 8.11 15.64 -20.70
N GLY A 31 6.80 15.43 -20.84
CA GLY A 31 5.94 16.10 -21.81
C GLY A 31 5.23 17.30 -21.18
N SER A 32 4.94 18.34 -21.97
CA SER A 32 4.07 19.44 -21.55
C SER A 32 2.65 18.91 -21.33
N VAL A 33 2.37 18.49 -20.10
CA VAL A 33 1.03 18.15 -19.60
C VAL A 33 0.02 19.27 -19.93
N ALA A 34 0.47 20.53 -19.88
CA ALA A 34 -0.30 21.72 -20.24
C ALA A 34 -0.89 21.67 -21.66
N SER A 35 -0.17 21.06 -22.62
CA SER A 35 -0.61 20.97 -24.02
C SER A 35 -1.75 19.98 -24.25
N ARG A 36 -1.99 19.06 -23.31
CA ARG A 36 -3.04 18.04 -23.38
C ARG A 36 -4.13 18.22 -22.32
N ALA A 37 -4.04 19.26 -21.50
CA ALA A 37 -4.98 19.56 -20.43
C ALA A 37 -6.44 19.56 -20.92
N GLU A 38 -6.71 20.15 -22.08
CA GLU A 38 -8.07 20.23 -22.63
C GLU A 38 -8.59 18.90 -23.18
N GLU A 39 -7.70 18.06 -23.76
CA GLU A 39 -8.05 16.69 -24.16
C GLU A 39 -8.43 15.85 -22.93
N ILE A 40 -7.65 15.99 -21.84
CA ILE A 40 -7.89 15.29 -20.58
C ILE A 40 -9.22 15.74 -19.96
N ARG A 41 -9.52 17.04 -19.94
CA ARG A 41 -10.82 17.54 -19.46
C ARG A 41 -11.98 17.01 -20.29
N THR A 42 -11.87 17.09 -21.61
CA THR A 42 -12.90 16.58 -22.54
C THR A 42 -13.14 15.09 -22.29
N PHE A 43 -12.08 14.32 -22.08
CA PHE A 43 -12.17 12.91 -21.74
C PHE A 43 -12.87 12.72 -20.38
N ILE A 44 -12.47 13.44 -19.33
CA ILE A 44 -13.11 13.36 -18.00
C ILE A 44 -14.60 13.70 -18.08
N GLU A 45 -14.98 14.75 -18.82
CA GLU A 45 -16.37 15.13 -18.99
C GLU A 45 -17.22 14.10 -19.73
N SER A 46 -16.57 13.19 -20.46
CA SER A 46 -17.23 12.06 -21.14
C SER A 46 -17.44 10.85 -20.22
N LEU A 47 -16.78 10.79 -19.06
CA LEU A 47 -16.92 9.69 -18.10
C LEU A 47 -18.25 9.78 -17.33
N PRO A 48 -18.80 8.64 -16.87
CA PRO A 48 -19.81 8.64 -15.82
C PRO A 48 -19.32 9.42 -14.61
N ASP A 49 -20.20 10.21 -13.98
CA ASP A 49 -19.91 11.08 -12.84
C ASP A 49 -18.83 12.15 -13.05
N LYS A 50 -18.25 12.23 -14.26
CA LYS A 50 -17.29 13.25 -14.69
C LYS A 50 -16.11 13.38 -13.72
N TYR A 51 -15.93 14.55 -13.13
CA TYR A 51 -14.91 14.83 -12.11
C TYR A 51 -15.16 14.11 -10.77
N GLY A 52 -16.37 13.59 -10.55
CA GLY A 52 -16.68 12.72 -9.41
C GLY A 52 -16.37 11.24 -9.67
N ASN A 53 -15.80 10.88 -10.82
CA ASN A 53 -15.49 9.50 -11.12
C ASN A 53 -14.30 9.00 -10.25
N PRO A 54 -14.47 7.95 -9.43
CA PRO A 54 -13.43 7.48 -8.50
C PRO A 54 -12.18 6.98 -9.23
N LEU A 55 -12.28 6.55 -10.49
CA LEU A 55 -11.12 6.10 -11.25
C LEU A 55 -10.09 7.20 -11.49
N LEU A 56 -10.49 8.48 -11.42
CA LEU A 56 -9.57 9.61 -11.59
C LEU A 56 -8.59 9.73 -10.44
N THR A 57 -9.00 9.28 -9.25
CA THR A 57 -8.20 9.38 -8.02
C THR A 57 -8.09 8.05 -7.29
N PHE A 58 -8.17 6.94 -8.03
CA PHE A 58 -7.98 5.58 -7.52
C PHE A 58 -6.53 5.28 -7.08
N LYS A 59 -5.66 6.30 -7.05
CA LYS A 59 -4.24 6.13 -6.74
C LYS A 59 -3.82 7.11 -5.66
N SER A 60 -3.02 6.60 -4.75
CA SER A 60 -2.23 7.40 -3.82
C SER A 60 -0.76 7.34 -4.20
N LYS A 61 0.00 8.35 -3.75
CA LYS A 61 1.40 8.49 -4.11
C LYS A 61 2.18 9.17 -3.00
N VAL A 62 3.44 8.77 -2.84
CA VAL A 62 4.41 9.49 -2.04
C VAL A 62 5.34 10.29 -2.93
N HIS A 63 5.79 11.43 -2.42
CA HIS A 63 6.85 12.22 -3.01
C HIS A 63 7.85 12.57 -1.92
N LYS A 64 9.00 11.89 -1.94
CA LYS A 64 10.13 12.24 -1.09
C LYS A 64 10.73 13.57 -1.54
N ALA A 65 10.96 14.47 -0.59
CA ALA A 65 11.58 15.75 -0.87
C ALA A 65 13.03 15.57 -1.40
N GLU A 66 13.42 16.39 -2.37
CA GLU A 66 14.78 16.37 -2.92
C GLU A 66 15.82 17.00 -1.97
N ASN A 67 15.37 17.84 -1.03
CA ASN A 67 16.21 18.56 -0.09
C ASN A 67 15.56 18.70 1.29
N SER A 68 16.33 19.15 2.29
CA SER A 68 15.88 19.22 3.69
C SER A 68 14.85 20.32 4.00
N TRP A 69 14.60 21.25 3.08
CA TRP A 69 13.71 22.39 3.29
C TRP A 69 12.29 22.12 2.81
N ASP A 70 12.15 21.26 1.81
CA ASP A 70 10.85 20.82 1.30
C ASP A 70 10.28 19.68 2.14
N PRO A 71 8.95 19.64 2.36
CA PRO A 71 8.33 18.52 3.05
C PRO A 71 8.18 17.31 2.11
N ASP A 72 8.27 16.11 2.69
CA ASP A 72 7.77 14.92 2.03
C ASP A 72 6.24 15.04 1.87
N ILE A 73 5.69 14.53 0.77
CA ILE A 73 4.26 14.63 0.49
C ILE A 73 3.66 13.24 0.39
N ILE A 74 2.53 13.03 1.08
CA ILE A 74 1.64 11.89 0.88
C ILE A 74 0.38 12.43 0.20
N LEU A 75 0.09 11.94 -0.99
CA LEU A 75 -1.12 12.24 -1.75
C LEU A 75 -2.08 11.06 -1.61
N ILE A 76 -3.28 11.29 -1.07
CA ILE A 76 -4.32 10.28 -0.93
C ILE A 76 -5.47 10.61 -1.87
N GLY A 77 -5.81 9.69 -2.77
CA GLY A 77 -6.91 9.89 -3.70
C GLY A 77 -8.26 9.46 -3.16
N ASP A 78 -9.30 10.27 -3.39
CA ASP A 78 -10.67 9.94 -2.95
C ASP A 78 -11.15 8.59 -3.50
N GLY A 79 -10.82 8.26 -4.74
CA GLY A 79 -11.19 7.00 -5.36
C GLY A 79 -10.54 5.78 -4.71
N ALA A 80 -9.32 5.93 -4.17
CA ALA A 80 -8.67 4.86 -3.40
C ALA A 80 -9.43 4.61 -2.09
N LEU A 81 -9.86 5.68 -1.41
CA LEU A 81 -10.68 5.59 -0.21
C LEU A 81 -12.07 5.02 -0.50
N GLU A 82 -12.72 5.44 -1.59
CA GLU A 82 -14.03 4.94 -2.02
C GLU A 82 -13.96 3.45 -2.34
N PHE A 83 -12.88 2.99 -2.97
CA PHE A 83 -12.66 1.58 -3.22
C PHE A 83 -12.56 0.77 -1.93
N GLN A 84 -11.76 1.24 -0.98
CA GLN A 84 -11.61 0.58 0.33
C GLN A 84 -12.92 0.54 1.11
N LEU A 85 -13.68 1.64 1.05
CA LEU A 85 -15.01 1.73 1.67
C LEU A 85 -15.99 0.74 1.04
N SER A 86 -16.02 0.67 -0.30
CA SER A 86 -17.07 -0.04 -1.04
C SER A 86 -16.77 -1.53 -1.25
N TYR A 87 -15.49 -1.91 -1.36
CA TYR A 87 -15.09 -3.27 -1.76
C TYR A 87 -14.33 -4.00 -0.65
N CYS A 88 -13.56 -3.29 0.18
CA CYS A 88 -12.78 -3.91 1.25
C CYS A 88 -13.50 -3.89 2.60
N ASN A 89 -14.62 -3.15 2.73
CA ASN A 89 -15.40 -3.03 3.98
C ASN A 89 -14.56 -2.47 5.15
N LEU A 90 -13.60 -1.57 4.85
CA LEU A 90 -12.77 -0.90 5.84
C LEU A 90 -13.53 0.17 6.65
N GLY A 91 -14.66 0.66 6.15
CA GLY A 91 -15.48 1.64 6.86
C GLY A 91 -14.70 2.91 7.22
N ASP A 92 -14.83 3.35 8.47
CA ASP A 92 -14.11 4.53 8.98
C ASP A 92 -12.59 4.37 9.02
N LYS A 93 -12.07 3.16 8.82
CA LYS A 93 -10.63 2.83 8.84
C LYS A 93 -9.94 2.94 7.50
N SER A 94 -10.65 3.22 6.40
CA SER A 94 -10.05 3.34 5.07
C SER A 94 -8.93 4.39 5.03
N ALA A 95 -9.16 5.56 5.65
CA ALA A 95 -8.16 6.62 5.68
C ALA A 95 -6.92 6.23 6.50
N GLU A 96 -7.09 5.49 7.59
CA GLU A 96 -5.99 4.99 8.43
C GLU A 96 -5.16 3.96 7.67
N PHE A 97 -5.84 3.02 6.99
CA PHE A 97 -5.21 2.03 6.13
C PHE A 97 -4.37 2.70 5.06
N GLU A 98 -4.97 3.60 4.28
CA GLU A 98 -4.32 4.24 3.15
C GLU A 98 -3.14 5.09 3.59
N PHE A 99 -3.31 5.84 4.69
CA PHE A 99 -2.23 6.61 5.27
C PHE A 99 -1.07 5.72 5.75
N ALA A 100 -1.35 4.62 6.45
CA ALA A 100 -0.31 3.74 6.96
C ALA A 100 0.50 3.07 5.84
N PHE A 101 -0.17 2.61 4.77
CA PHE A 101 0.49 2.07 3.58
C PHE A 101 1.35 3.12 2.87
N MET A 102 0.84 4.33 2.67
CA MET A 102 1.63 5.40 2.05
C MET A 102 2.78 5.87 2.95
N PHE A 103 2.60 5.90 4.26
CA PHE A 103 3.67 6.20 5.19
C PHE A 103 4.77 5.13 5.16
N ALA A 104 4.40 3.85 5.07
CA ALA A 104 5.35 2.75 4.89
C ALA A 104 6.16 2.90 3.59
N LYS A 105 5.49 3.26 2.47
CA LYS A 105 6.15 3.58 1.20
C LYS A 105 7.17 4.70 1.32
N LEU A 106 6.77 5.81 1.94
CA LEU A 106 7.68 6.94 2.17
C LEU A 106 8.89 6.54 3.04
N LEU A 107 8.65 5.71 4.06
CA LEU A 107 9.70 5.23 4.95
C LEU A 107 10.71 4.35 4.22
N VAL A 108 10.24 3.42 3.39
CA VAL A 108 11.04 2.57 2.49
C VAL A 108 11.89 3.46 1.57
N GLU A 109 11.31 4.46 0.90
CA GLU A 109 12.04 5.36 0.00
C GLU A 109 13.07 6.25 0.70
N ARG A 110 12.76 6.68 1.93
CA ARG A 110 13.62 7.59 2.70
C ARG A 110 14.80 6.87 3.32
N GLU A 111 14.56 5.70 3.89
CA GLU A 111 15.58 4.91 4.58
C GLU A 111 16.31 3.95 3.63
N GLY A 112 15.84 3.80 2.39
CA GLY A 112 16.45 2.93 1.38
C GLY A 112 16.27 1.46 1.69
N LEU A 113 15.10 1.09 2.22
CA LEU A 113 14.79 -0.29 2.65
C LEU A 113 13.98 -1.02 1.56
N PRO A 114 14.07 -2.35 1.46
CA PRO A 114 15.19 -3.13 1.96
C PRO A 114 16.46 -2.82 1.16
N GLU A 115 17.60 -3.19 1.72
CA GLU A 115 18.86 -3.17 0.97
C GLU A 115 18.76 -4.16 -0.20
N LEU A 116 18.80 -3.65 -1.42
CA LEU A 116 18.63 -4.45 -2.62
C LEU A 116 19.97 -4.94 -3.16
N SER A 117 20.02 -6.20 -3.59
CA SER A 117 21.21 -6.72 -4.27
C SER A 117 21.31 -6.10 -5.67
N PRO A 118 22.51 -5.71 -6.13
CA PRO A 118 22.71 -5.27 -7.51
C PRO A 118 22.46 -6.38 -8.53
N ASP A 119 22.51 -7.65 -8.10
CA ASP A 119 22.33 -8.82 -8.97
C ASP A 119 20.85 -9.24 -9.12
N GLU A 120 19.94 -8.66 -8.33
CA GLU A 120 18.50 -8.91 -8.46
C GLU A 120 17.91 -8.20 -9.70
N SER A 121 16.97 -8.86 -10.38
CA SER A 121 16.24 -8.27 -11.49
C SER A 121 15.46 -7.02 -11.04
N ASN A 122 15.22 -6.05 -11.94
CA ASN A 122 14.41 -4.87 -11.62
C ASN A 122 13.02 -5.25 -11.07
N THR A 123 12.40 -6.27 -11.66
CA THR A 123 11.10 -6.78 -11.24
C THR A 123 11.16 -7.33 -9.81
N ARG A 124 12.14 -8.17 -9.50
CA ARG A 124 12.31 -8.74 -8.17
C ARG A 124 12.62 -7.68 -7.11
N ARG A 125 13.45 -6.69 -7.48
CA ARG A 125 13.73 -5.52 -6.63
C ARG A 125 12.47 -4.72 -6.32
N HIS A 126 11.65 -4.46 -7.33
CA HIS A 126 10.38 -3.76 -7.15
C HIS A 126 9.41 -4.56 -6.27
N MET A 127 9.30 -5.87 -6.49
CA MET A 127 8.48 -6.77 -5.67
C MET A 127 8.95 -6.76 -4.21
N ARG A 128 10.26 -6.80 -3.98
CA ARG A 128 10.84 -6.73 -2.64
C ARG A 128 10.50 -5.42 -1.92
N TRP A 129 10.54 -4.29 -2.64
CA TRP A 129 10.08 -3.01 -2.10
C TRP A 129 8.60 -3.07 -1.71
N GLU A 130 7.75 -3.46 -2.64
CA GLU A 130 6.30 -3.47 -2.46
C GLU A 130 5.83 -4.42 -1.35
N LEU A 131 6.47 -5.59 -1.21
CA LEU A 131 6.19 -6.50 -0.09
C LEU A 131 6.70 -5.96 1.24
N MET A 132 7.86 -5.27 1.27
CA MET A 132 8.35 -4.61 2.50
C MET A 132 7.43 -3.46 2.93
N GLU A 133 6.92 -2.67 1.98
CA GLU A 133 5.90 -1.64 2.22
C GLU A 133 4.64 -2.25 2.85
N THR A 134 4.22 -3.42 2.35
CA THR A 134 3.06 -4.16 2.86
C THR A 134 3.29 -4.65 4.29
N VAL A 135 4.46 -5.22 4.59
CA VAL A 135 4.83 -5.65 5.96
C VAL A 135 4.81 -4.47 6.92
N LEU A 136 5.43 -3.35 6.55
CA LEU A 136 5.48 -2.16 7.40
C LEU A 136 4.11 -1.53 7.62
N GLY A 137 3.31 -1.38 6.56
CA GLY A 137 1.95 -0.84 6.65
C GLY A 137 1.07 -1.69 7.57
N ALA A 138 1.09 -3.01 7.36
CA ALA A 138 0.34 -3.95 8.20
C ALA A 138 0.85 -3.97 9.65
N TYR A 139 2.17 -3.89 9.86
CA TYR A 139 2.76 -3.78 11.18
C TYR A 139 2.25 -2.55 11.92
N PHE A 140 2.30 -1.36 11.30
CA PHE A 140 1.83 -0.13 11.95
C PHE A 140 0.33 -0.13 12.19
N LEU A 141 -0.48 -0.69 11.30
CA LEU A 141 -1.93 -0.79 11.49
C LEU A 141 -2.30 -1.71 12.66
N ALA A 142 -1.63 -2.86 12.80
CA ALA A 142 -1.91 -3.81 13.87
C ALA A 142 -1.26 -3.46 15.22
N HIS A 143 -0.22 -2.61 15.24
CA HIS A 143 0.48 -2.26 16.46
C HIS A 143 -0.41 -1.41 17.39
N GLU A 144 -0.34 -1.64 18.72
CA GLU A 144 -1.22 -0.97 19.70
C GLU A 144 -1.03 0.56 19.77
N TYR A 145 0.18 1.03 19.48
CA TYR A 145 0.50 2.47 19.36
C TYR A 145 0.31 3.05 17.96
N GLY A 146 -0.09 2.22 16.98
CA GLY A 146 -0.43 2.65 15.63
C GLY A 146 -1.94 2.62 15.45
N GLY A 147 -2.41 1.85 14.47
CA GLY A 147 -3.85 1.71 14.19
C GLY A 147 -4.60 0.85 15.22
N GLY A 148 -3.91 -0.02 15.95
CA GLY A 148 -4.53 -0.92 16.92
C GLY A 148 -5.55 -1.89 16.32
N PHE A 149 -5.39 -2.28 15.05
CA PHE A 149 -6.29 -3.22 14.39
C PHE A 149 -6.22 -4.59 15.09
N GLU A 150 -7.38 -5.13 15.47
CA GLU A 150 -7.50 -6.45 16.11
C GLU A 150 -8.65 -7.26 15.46
N GLY A 151 -8.62 -8.58 15.60
CA GLY A 151 -9.72 -9.45 15.18
C GLY A 151 -10.11 -9.28 13.71
N THR A 152 -11.36 -8.86 13.46
CA THR A 152 -11.91 -8.68 12.10
C THR A 152 -11.19 -7.62 11.28
N ASP A 153 -10.58 -6.63 11.92
CA ASP A 153 -9.85 -5.57 11.22
C ASP A 153 -8.60 -6.11 10.53
N CYS A 154 -7.89 -7.04 11.17
CA CYS A 154 -6.73 -7.71 10.57
C CYS A 154 -7.16 -8.54 9.35
N CYS A 155 -8.33 -9.17 9.40
CA CYS A 155 -8.87 -9.88 8.23
C CYS A 155 -9.17 -8.96 7.06
N ILE A 156 -9.75 -7.79 7.35
CA ILE A 156 -10.00 -6.78 6.34
C ILE A 156 -8.67 -6.26 5.76
N LEU A 157 -7.65 -6.03 6.60
CA LEU A 157 -6.30 -5.65 6.18
C LEU A 157 -5.68 -6.69 5.23
N HIS A 158 -5.75 -7.98 5.56
CA HIS A 158 -5.26 -9.06 4.71
C HIS A 158 -5.97 -9.08 3.34
N HIS A 159 -7.30 -8.98 3.34
CA HIS A 159 -8.09 -8.92 2.10
C HIS A 159 -7.80 -7.67 1.26
N THR A 160 -7.56 -6.52 1.91
CA THR A 160 -7.22 -5.29 1.19
C THR A 160 -5.84 -5.41 0.56
N ALA A 161 -4.86 -5.99 1.27
CA ALA A 161 -3.55 -6.28 0.71
C ALA A 161 -3.62 -7.26 -0.48
N TYR A 162 -4.44 -8.31 -0.37
CA TYR A 162 -4.71 -9.24 -1.47
C TYR A 162 -5.22 -8.51 -2.71
N ALA A 163 -6.18 -7.60 -2.56
CA ALA A 163 -6.78 -6.86 -3.67
C ALA A 163 -5.80 -5.89 -4.38
N TRP A 164 -4.66 -5.58 -3.76
CA TRP A 164 -3.59 -4.76 -4.34
C TRP A 164 -2.49 -5.56 -5.04
N GLY A 165 -2.52 -6.89 -4.98
CA GLY A 165 -1.58 -7.73 -5.73
C GLY A 165 -1.90 -7.75 -7.22
N ASP A 166 -0.86 -7.91 -8.04
CA ASP A 166 -1.03 -8.03 -9.49
C ASP A 166 -1.65 -9.40 -9.83
N CYS A 167 -2.79 -9.41 -10.51
CA CYS A 167 -3.40 -10.65 -10.99
C CYS A 167 -2.39 -11.45 -11.83
N ASN A 168 -2.00 -12.62 -11.34
CA ASN A 168 -1.05 -13.49 -12.00
C ASN A 168 -1.76 -14.22 -13.16
N GLU A 169 -1.74 -13.66 -14.37
CA GLU A 169 -2.20 -14.38 -15.55
C GLU A 169 -1.23 -15.52 -15.84
N ALA A 170 -1.46 -16.73 -15.29
CA ALA A 170 -1.06 -18.07 -15.76
C ALA A 170 0.34 -18.31 -16.42
N SER A 171 1.25 -17.34 -16.41
CA SER A 171 2.41 -17.22 -17.32
C SER A 171 3.74 -17.32 -16.61
N GLY A 172 3.73 -17.46 -15.27
CA GLY A 172 4.95 -17.57 -14.47
C GLY A 172 5.82 -16.31 -14.52
N VAL A 173 5.23 -15.16 -14.88
CA VAL A 173 5.92 -13.87 -14.93
C VAL A 173 5.92 -13.27 -13.53
N GLU A 174 7.10 -13.04 -12.96
CA GLU A 174 7.22 -12.23 -11.75
C GLU A 174 6.62 -10.84 -12.00
N THR A 175 5.78 -10.36 -11.09
CA THR A 175 5.17 -9.03 -11.18
C THR A 175 5.90 -8.06 -10.27
N GLY A 176 5.84 -6.77 -10.60
CA GLY A 176 6.51 -5.74 -9.80
C GLY A 176 5.88 -5.54 -8.42
N HIS A 177 4.59 -5.83 -8.27
CA HIS A 177 3.87 -5.66 -7.02
C HIS A 177 3.76 -6.94 -6.18
N GLY A 178 4.21 -8.09 -6.70
CA GLY A 178 3.86 -9.40 -6.15
C GLY A 178 2.41 -9.78 -6.49
N ASP A 179 2.09 -11.07 -6.37
CA ASP A 179 0.73 -11.55 -6.57
C ASP A 179 -0.16 -11.37 -5.31
N PRO A 180 -1.49 -11.51 -5.43
CA PRO A 180 -2.41 -11.31 -4.31
C PRO A 180 -2.08 -12.11 -3.05
N GLU A 181 -1.68 -13.38 -3.21
CA GLU A 181 -1.36 -14.24 -2.07
C GLU A 181 -0.04 -13.86 -1.41
N GLN A 182 0.94 -13.39 -2.19
CA GLN A 182 2.21 -12.85 -1.65
C GLN A 182 1.96 -11.57 -0.84
N ARG A 183 1.10 -10.67 -1.33
CA ARG A 183 0.71 -9.45 -0.61
C ARG A 183 -0.05 -9.77 0.67
N GLU A 184 -0.99 -10.70 0.61
CA GLU A 184 -1.72 -11.16 1.78
C GLU A 184 -0.75 -11.74 2.83
N CYS A 185 0.17 -12.61 2.40
CA CYS A 185 1.16 -13.20 3.28
C CYS A 185 2.08 -12.16 3.93
N ALA A 186 2.54 -11.17 3.16
CA ALA A 186 3.32 -10.06 3.69
C ALA A 186 2.54 -9.25 4.75
N ALA A 187 1.25 -9.00 4.51
CA ALA A 187 0.41 -8.33 5.50
C ALA A 187 0.25 -9.15 6.79
N ILE A 188 -0.05 -10.45 6.65
CA ILE A 188 -0.15 -11.40 7.79
C ILE A 188 1.14 -11.39 8.61
N TYR A 189 2.28 -11.43 7.93
CA TYR A 189 3.59 -11.37 8.59
C TYR A 189 3.77 -10.07 9.38
N GLY A 190 3.43 -8.91 8.81
CA GLY A 190 3.46 -7.62 9.50
C GLY A 190 2.57 -7.58 10.73
N VAL A 191 1.34 -8.09 10.64
CA VAL A 191 0.39 -8.20 11.77
C VAL A 191 0.96 -9.10 12.86
N ASN A 192 1.52 -10.25 12.50
CA ASN A 192 2.13 -11.18 13.45
C ASN A 192 3.33 -10.56 14.17
N LEU A 193 4.14 -9.74 13.50
CA LEU A 193 5.22 -9.00 14.13
C LEU A 193 4.70 -7.99 15.17
N ALA A 194 3.66 -7.24 14.82
CA ALA A 194 3.07 -6.20 15.68
C ALA A 194 2.41 -6.76 16.94
N THR A 195 1.84 -7.96 16.84
CA THR A 195 1.05 -8.57 17.92
C THR A 195 1.85 -9.51 18.82
N ARG A 196 3.15 -9.71 18.56
CA ARG A 196 4.03 -10.56 19.39
C ARG A 196 4.03 -10.10 20.85
N PRO A 197 3.75 -10.97 21.83
CA PRO A 197 3.59 -10.57 23.24
C PRO A 197 4.77 -9.81 23.84
N HIS A 198 6.00 -10.10 23.40
CA HIS A 198 7.23 -9.47 23.88
C HIS A 198 7.60 -8.19 23.12
N LEU A 199 6.92 -7.90 21.99
CA LEU A 199 7.18 -6.73 21.14
C LEU A 199 6.03 -5.72 21.15
N LYS A 200 4.82 -6.14 21.56
CA LYS A 200 3.60 -5.30 21.51
C LYS A 200 3.73 -3.93 22.17
N HIS A 201 4.59 -3.80 23.18
CA HIS A 201 4.79 -2.56 23.95
C HIS A 201 5.94 -1.69 23.46
N ALA A 202 6.55 -2.01 22.32
CA ALA A 202 7.64 -1.24 21.74
C ALA A 202 7.56 -1.25 20.21
N ILE A 203 7.56 -0.07 19.60
CA ILE A 203 7.67 0.05 18.15
C ILE A 203 9.08 -0.36 17.74
N LEU A 204 9.18 -1.36 16.86
CA LEU A 204 10.44 -1.83 16.30
C LEU A 204 11.03 -0.76 15.37
N ASP A 205 12.36 -0.68 15.36
CA ASP A 205 13.07 0.10 14.35
C ASP A 205 12.78 -0.49 12.94
N PRO A 206 12.49 0.33 11.93
CA PRO A 206 12.22 -0.14 10.57
C PRO A 206 13.34 -1.01 9.97
N LYS A 207 14.60 -0.77 10.33
CA LYS A 207 15.73 -1.61 9.90
C LYS A 207 15.72 -2.98 10.57
N MET A 208 15.22 -3.07 11.81
CA MET A 208 15.01 -4.36 12.46
C MET A 208 13.91 -5.15 11.74
N ILE A 209 12.81 -4.47 11.36
CA ILE A 209 11.75 -5.10 10.56
C ILE A 209 12.30 -5.55 9.21
N GLN A 210 13.16 -4.75 8.57
CA GLN A 210 13.83 -5.13 7.33
C GLN A 210 14.66 -6.41 7.50
N VAL A 211 15.53 -6.50 8.51
CA VAL A 211 16.34 -7.71 8.75
C VAL A 211 15.45 -8.93 8.92
N LEU A 212 14.33 -8.78 9.64
CA LEU A 212 13.36 -9.85 9.80
C LEU A 212 12.70 -10.19 8.46
N PHE A 213 12.22 -9.21 7.70
CA PHE A 213 11.64 -9.41 6.38
C PHE A 213 12.61 -10.11 5.41
N ASP A 214 13.86 -9.68 5.36
CA ASP A 214 14.86 -10.23 4.44
C ASP A 214 15.13 -11.71 4.70
N ASN A 215 15.06 -12.15 5.96
CA ASN A 215 15.20 -13.57 6.33
C ASN A 215 14.00 -14.43 5.90
N TYR A 216 12.83 -13.83 5.70
CA TYR A 216 11.59 -14.52 5.38
C TYR A 216 11.05 -14.21 3.99
N PHE A 217 11.76 -13.41 3.21
CA PHE A 217 11.31 -12.95 1.90
C PHE A 217 11.00 -14.13 0.97
N GLU A 218 11.89 -15.12 0.90
CA GLU A 218 11.67 -16.32 0.07
C GLU A 218 10.47 -17.15 0.54
N ASP A 219 10.19 -17.19 1.85
CA ASP A 219 9.04 -17.91 2.41
C ASP A 219 7.72 -17.19 2.05
N ILE A 220 7.72 -15.85 2.06
CA ILE A 220 6.59 -15.05 1.57
C ILE A 220 6.36 -15.32 0.08
N LEU A 221 7.42 -15.37 -0.73
CA LEU A 221 7.32 -15.68 -2.16
C LEU A 221 6.79 -17.09 -2.42
N ALA A 222 7.25 -18.06 -1.63
CA ALA A 222 6.82 -19.45 -1.68
C ALA A 222 5.43 -19.69 -1.07
N LYS A 223 4.86 -18.65 -0.45
CA LYS A 223 3.58 -18.69 0.26
C LYS A 223 3.59 -19.75 1.36
N ASP A 224 4.71 -19.84 2.08
CA ASP A 224 4.91 -20.85 3.12
C ASP A 224 3.79 -20.77 4.16
N PRO A 225 3.06 -21.86 4.42
CA PRO A 225 1.93 -21.81 5.33
C PRO A 225 2.25 -21.35 6.75
N SER A 226 3.47 -21.56 7.23
CA SER A 226 3.91 -21.10 8.56
C SER A 226 4.03 -19.57 8.66
N MET A 227 4.16 -18.89 7.52
CA MET A 227 4.27 -17.45 7.40
C MET A 227 2.96 -16.81 6.94
N CYS A 228 2.24 -17.50 6.06
CA CYS A 228 1.05 -16.99 5.39
C CYS A 228 -0.28 -17.46 6.01
N TYR A 229 -0.24 -18.37 6.98
CA TYR A 229 -1.41 -18.77 7.74
C TYR A 229 -1.10 -18.76 9.24
N HIS A 230 -2.14 -18.58 10.04
CA HIS A 230 -2.06 -18.73 11.49
C HIS A 230 -1.53 -20.13 11.84
N ASP A 231 -0.30 -20.22 12.37
CA ASP A 231 0.20 -21.45 12.98
C ASP A 231 -0.10 -21.46 14.49
N PRO A 232 -1.05 -22.28 14.98
CA PRO A 232 -1.34 -22.42 16.40
C PRO A 232 -0.26 -23.20 17.18
N ASN A 233 0.76 -23.78 16.53
CA ASN A 233 1.80 -24.61 17.15
C ASN A 233 3.17 -23.93 17.29
N HIS A 234 3.40 -22.79 16.63
CA HIS A 234 4.43 -21.87 17.10
C HIS A 234 3.90 -21.17 18.35
N ASN A 235 4.74 -20.84 19.34
CA ASN A 235 4.36 -20.15 20.60
C ASN A 235 3.82 -18.71 20.39
N MET A 236 3.01 -18.49 19.36
CA MET A 236 2.22 -17.33 19.06
C MET A 236 0.78 -17.69 19.44
N GLU A 237 0.38 -17.51 20.70
CA GLU A 237 -1.06 -17.56 21.02
C GLU A 237 -1.76 -16.50 20.15
N PRO A 238 -2.68 -16.88 19.26
CA PRO A 238 -3.27 -15.94 18.34
C PRO A 238 -4.37 -15.15 19.05
N LYS A 239 -4.28 -13.81 18.96
CA LYS A 239 -5.43 -12.93 19.20
C LYS A 239 -6.31 -12.73 17.96
N VAL A 240 -5.85 -13.14 16.79
CA VAL A 240 -6.56 -12.92 15.52
C VAL A 240 -7.21 -14.24 15.11
N MET A 241 -8.54 -14.23 14.95
CA MET A 241 -9.29 -15.39 14.47
C MET A 241 -8.91 -15.66 12.99
N PRO A 242 -8.88 -16.93 12.55
CA PRO A 242 -8.73 -17.23 11.13
C PRO A 242 -9.84 -16.52 10.33
N CYS A 243 -9.43 -15.75 9.34
CA CYS A 243 -10.33 -15.02 8.46
C CYS A 243 -11.14 -16.04 7.66
N THR A 244 -12.42 -16.20 7.99
CA THR A 244 -13.31 -17.00 7.16
C THR A 244 -13.44 -16.28 5.83
N GLN A 245 -12.93 -16.89 4.76
CA GLN A 245 -12.97 -16.35 3.39
C GLN A 245 -14.40 -15.92 3.03
N SER A 246 -14.68 -14.63 3.11
CA SER A 246 -15.69 -13.99 2.27
C SER A 246 -14.90 -13.37 1.14
N SER A 247 -14.95 -14.02 -0.02
CA SER A 247 -14.31 -13.60 -1.27
C SER A 247 -14.44 -12.09 -1.48
N CYS A 248 -13.31 -11.39 -1.60
CA CYS A 248 -13.31 -10.09 -2.26
C CYS A 248 -13.80 -10.34 -3.71
N PRO A 249 -14.86 -9.67 -4.19
CA PRO A 249 -15.29 -9.87 -5.56
C PRO A 249 -14.15 -9.43 -6.49
N MET A 250 -13.64 -10.37 -7.31
CA MET A 250 -12.74 -10.02 -8.41
C MET A 250 -13.50 -9.09 -9.36
N ILE A 251 -12.91 -7.93 -9.66
CA ILE A 251 -13.39 -6.99 -10.69
C ILE A 251 -12.93 -7.49 -12.05
#